data_AF-A0A7W8TBG6-F1
#
_entry.id   AF-A0A7W8TBG6-F1
#
_cell.length_a   1.000
_cell.length_b   1.000
_cell.length_c   1.000
_cell.angle_alpha   90.00
_cell.angle_beta   90.00
_cell.angle_gamma   90.00
#
_symmetry.space_group_name_H-M   'P 1'
#
loop_
_entity.id
_entity.type
_entity.pdbx_description
1 polymer ?
#
loop_
_entity_poly.entity_id
_entity_poly.type
_entity_poly.pdbx_seq_one_letter_code
_entity_poly.pdbx_strand_id
1 'polypeptide(L)'
;MLLLLAGCSQRRASAIFSLGRHTVRRWWQRLGERSLAFEFHLRNRFAELGRSVDITEFWLTCLQRMPLCEVMAWLDGDGVCVP
;
A
#
# COMPACT_ATOMS: atom_id res chain seq x y z
N MET A 1 4.84 -4.09 -3.12
CA MET A 1 5.20 -3.28 -1.94
C MET A 1 5.36 -4.10 -0.66
N LEU A 2 4.67 -5.24 -0.53
CA LEU A 2 4.87 -6.24 0.53
C LEU A 2 6.35 -6.59 0.76
N LEU A 3 7.12 -6.62 -0.34
CA LEU A 3 8.56 -6.80 -0.38
C LEU A 3 9.35 -5.75 0.41
N LEU A 4 9.02 -4.45 0.33
CA LEU A 4 9.77 -3.42 1.06
C LEU A 4 9.57 -3.52 2.58
N LEU A 5 8.34 -3.80 2.99
CA LEU A 5 8.00 -4.09 4.39
C LEU A 5 8.59 -5.43 4.87
N ALA A 6 8.70 -6.42 3.98
CA ALA A 6 9.38 -7.69 4.22
C ALA A 6 10.91 -7.62 4.03
N GLY A 7 11.52 -6.42 4.00
CA GLY A 7 12.97 -6.22 3.94
C GLY A 7 13.63 -6.36 2.55
N CYS A 8 12.87 -6.57 1.49
CA CYS A 8 13.38 -6.59 0.12
C CYS A 8 13.65 -5.19 -0.42
N SER A 9 14.71 -5.06 -1.23
CA SER A 9 15.11 -3.77 -1.80
C SER A 9 14.09 -3.18 -2.80
N GLN A 10 14.13 -1.86 -2.96
CA GLN A 10 13.34 -1.11 -3.95
C GLN A 10 13.55 -1.63 -5.38
N ARG A 11 14.72 -2.21 -5.69
CA ARG A 11 15.02 -2.87 -6.97
C ARG A 11 14.11 -4.08 -7.20
N ARG A 12 13.93 -4.92 -6.19
CA ARG A 12 13.14 -6.15 -6.29
C ARG A 12 11.64 -5.83 -6.38
N ALA A 13 11.18 -4.82 -5.66
CA ALA A 13 9.82 -4.30 -5.82
C ALA A 13 9.60 -3.70 -7.22
N SER A 14 10.51 -2.86 -7.71
CA SER A 14 10.45 -2.28 -9.06
C SER A 14 10.34 -3.34 -10.16
N ALA A 15 11.12 -4.42 -10.06
CA ALA A 15 11.06 -5.54 -11.00
C ALA A 15 9.73 -6.29 -10.96
N ILE A 16 9.19 -6.54 -9.77
CA ILE A 16 7.96 -7.34 -9.59
C ILE A 16 6.70 -6.56 -10.00
N PHE A 17 6.68 -5.25 -9.79
CA PHE A 17 5.55 -4.41 -10.17
C PHE A 17 5.75 -3.69 -11.50
N SER A 18 6.89 -3.90 -12.19
CA SER A 18 7.28 -3.20 -13.41
C SER A 18 7.22 -1.66 -13.31
N LEU A 19 7.36 -1.14 -12.09
CA LEU A 19 7.32 0.30 -11.79
C LEU A 19 8.74 0.85 -11.71
N GLY A 20 8.96 2.09 -12.17
CA GLY A 20 10.25 2.76 -12.01
C GLY A 20 10.65 2.89 -10.53
N ARG A 21 11.95 2.73 -10.21
CA ARG A 21 12.45 2.83 -8.82
C ARG A 21 12.10 4.16 -8.14
N HIS A 22 12.14 5.26 -8.90
CA HIS A 22 11.75 6.58 -8.42
C HIS A 22 10.27 6.64 -8.09
N THR A 23 9.43 6.00 -8.92
CA THR A 23 8.00 5.83 -8.67
C THR A 23 7.81 5.07 -7.36
N VAL A 24 8.41 3.89 -7.20
CA VAL A 24 8.32 3.08 -5.98
C VAL A 24 8.78 3.85 -4.72
N ARG A 25 9.87 4.62 -4.81
CA ARG A 25 10.39 5.40 -3.67
C ARG A 25 9.49 6.59 -3.31
N ARG A 26 9.08 7.40 -4.29
CA ARG A 26 8.18 8.54 -4.07
C ARG A 26 6.84 8.07 -3.49
N TRP A 27 6.37 6.94 -4.01
CA TRP A 27 5.23 6.24 -3.49
C TRP A 27 5.40 5.80 -2.04
N TRP A 28 6.53 5.19 -1.71
CA TRP A 28 6.82 4.76 -0.33
C TRP A 28 6.83 5.92 0.66
N GLN A 29 7.45 7.04 0.29
CA GLN A 29 7.45 8.24 1.12
C GLN A 29 6.03 8.78 1.34
N ARG A 30 5.24 8.92 0.26
CA ARG A 30 3.84 9.36 0.37
C ARG A 30 2.94 8.40 1.13
N LEU A 31 3.18 7.09 1.00
CA LEU A 31 2.44 6.07 1.75
C LEU A 31 2.71 6.20 3.24
N GLY A 32 3.96 6.46 3.65
CA GLY A 32 4.28 6.76 5.05
C GLY A 32 3.65 8.06 5.55
N GLU A 33 3.67 9.12 4.75
CA GLU A 33 3.10 10.42 5.12
C GLU A 33 1.57 10.41 5.25
N ARG A 34 0.87 9.55 4.48
CA ARG A 34 -0.60 9.48 4.43
C ARG A 34 -1.17 8.14 4.87
N SER A 35 -0.38 7.32 5.55
CA SER A 35 -0.74 5.93 5.86
C SER A 35 -2.05 5.86 6.63
N LEU A 36 -2.22 6.72 7.64
CA LEU A 36 -3.40 6.77 8.50
C LEU A 36 -4.68 7.07 7.71
N ALA A 37 -4.61 7.95 6.72
CA ALA A 37 -5.75 8.27 5.87
C ALA A 37 -6.10 7.08 4.98
N PHE A 38 -5.11 6.47 4.33
CA PHE A 38 -5.34 5.30 3.46
C PHE A 38 -5.89 4.11 4.26
N GLU A 39 -5.32 3.89 5.44
CA GLU A 39 -5.76 2.91 6.41
C GLU A 39 -7.21 3.11 6.83
N PHE A 40 -7.63 4.35 7.10
CA PHE A 40 -9.01 4.66 7.45
C PHE A 40 -9.98 4.28 6.32
N HIS A 41 -9.70 4.72 5.08
CA HIS A 41 -10.54 4.40 3.92
C HIS A 41 -10.63 2.89 3.66
N LEU A 42 -9.48 2.21 3.71
CA LEU A 42 -9.41 0.78 3.47
C LEU A 42 -10.02 -0.06 4.60
N ARG A 43 -9.89 0.34 5.87
CA ARG A 43 -10.58 -0.33 7.00
C ARG A 43 -12.09 -0.12 6.95
N ASN A 44 -12.53 1.06 6.51
CA ASN A 44 -13.94 1.34 6.33
C ASN A 44 -14.56 0.52 5.19
N ARG A 45 -13.82 0.32 4.09
CA ARG A 45 -14.28 -0.50 2.96
C ARG A 45 -14.15 -2.00 3.20
N PHE A 46 -13.06 -2.43 3.84
CA PHE A 46 -12.76 -3.83 4.09
C PHE A 46 -12.70 -4.09 5.60
N ALA A 47 -13.85 -4.47 6.18
CA ALA A 47 -13.98 -4.75 7.62
C ALA A 47 -12.95 -5.79 8.13
N GLU A 48 -12.50 -6.69 7.26
CA GLU A 48 -11.49 -7.70 7.56
C GLU A 48 -10.09 -7.12 7.83
N LEU A 49 -9.80 -5.91 7.34
CA LEU A 49 -8.55 -5.19 7.61
C LEU A 49 -8.57 -4.43 8.95
N GLY A 50 -9.75 -4.30 9.57
CA GLY A 50 -9.91 -3.66 10.89
C GLY A 50 -9.30 -4.44 12.05
N ARG A 51 -8.88 -5.71 11.83
CA ARG A 51 -8.29 -6.57 12.87
C ARG A 51 -6.78 -6.45 13.01
N SER A 52 -6.10 -5.79 12.07
CA SER A 52 -4.64 -5.63 12.13
C SER A 52 -4.25 -4.56 13.13
N VAL A 53 -3.39 -4.92 14.08
CA VAL A 53 -2.99 -4.08 15.22
C VAL A 53 -1.85 -3.15 14.83
N ASP A 54 -0.97 -3.59 13.93
CA ASP A 54 0.15 -2.80 13.43
C ASP A 54 -0.05 -2.35 11.98
N ILE A 55 0.56 -1.20 11.64
CA ILE A 55 0.57 -0.65 10.28
C ILE A 55 1.24 -1.62 9.28
N THR A 56 2.31 -2.28 9.69
CA THR A 56 3.02 -3.25 8.84
C THR A 56 2.12 -4.45 8.58
N GLU A 57 1.53 -5.00 9.63
CA GLU A 57 0.60 -6.12 9.54
C GLU A 57 -0.62 -5.78 8.68
N PHE A 58 -1.16 -4.56 8.82
CA PHE A 58 -2.26 -4.07 7.99
C PHE A 58 -1.90 -4.08 6.50
N TRP A 59 -0.77 -3.48 6.12
CA TRP A 59 -0.37 -3.41 4.71
C TRP A 59 0.04 -4.78 4.16
N LEU A 60 0.64 -5.64 4.99
CA LEU A 60 0.91 -7.03 4.62
C LEU A 60 -0.41 -7.77 4.30
N THR A 61 -1.39 -7.69 5.21
CA THR A 61 -2.70 -8.34 5.05
C THR A 61 -3.47 -7.79 3.85
N CYS A 62 -3.45 -6.47 3.66
CA CYS A 62 -4.07 -5.80 2.53
C CYS A 62 -3.45 -6.27 1.20
N LEU A 63 -2.13 -6.31 1.12
CA LEU A 63 -1.40 -6.68 -0.10
C LEU A 63 -1.33 -8.20 -0.36
N GLN A 64 -1.62 -9.04 0.64
CA GLN A 64 -1.86 -10.48 0.43
C GLN A 64 -3.20 -10.73 -0.26
N ARG A 65 -4.19 -9.85 -0.03
CA ARG A 65 -5.55 -10.00 -0.57
C ARG A 65 -5.69 -9.45 -1.97
N MET A 66 -5.05 -8.31 -2.25
CA MET A 66 -5.15 -7.67 -3.56
C MET A 66 -3.81 -7.04 -3.96
N PRO A 67 -3.49 -7.02 -5.26
CA PRO A 67 -2.31 -6.34 -5.74
C PRO A 67 -2.41 -4.84 -5.43
N LEU A 68 -1.27 -4.20 -5.26
CA LEU A 68 -1.19 -2.79 -4.92
C LEU A 68 -1.97 -1.89 -5.89
N CYS A 69 -1.92 -2.17 -7.19
CA CYS A 69 -2.64 -1.40 -8.20
C CYS A 69 -4.16 -1.36 -7.94
N GLU A 70 -4.71 -2.45 -7.43
CA GLU A 70 -6.13 -2.55 -7.10
C GLU A 70 -6.46 -1.77 -5.83
N VAL A 71 -5.63 -1.86 -4.77
CA VAL A 71 -5.75 -1.01 -3.58
C VAL A 71 -5.78 0.47 -3.96
N MET A 72 -4.97 0.84 -4.95
CA MET A 72 -4.84 2.22 -5.41
C MET A 72 -6.02 2.68 -6.25
N ALA A 73 -6.57 1.82 -7.09
CA ALA A 73 -7.84 2.09 -7.76
C ALA A 73 -8.98 2.32 -6.75
N TRP A 74 -9.00 1.53 -5.67
CA TRP A 74 -9.98 1.72 -4.59
C TRP A 74 -9.82 3.04 -3.85
N LEU A 75 -8.58 3.42 -3.53
CA LEU A 75 -8.30 4.70 -2.87
C LEU A 75 -8.62 5.90 -3.78
N ASP A 76 -8.29 5.82 -5.06
CA ASP A 76 -8.62 6.86 -6.05
C ASP A 76 -10.14 7.02 -6.19
N GLY A 77 -10.87 5.89 -6.24
CA GLY A 77 -12.34 5.87 -6.22
C GLY A 77 -12.96 6.46 -4.94
N ASP A 78 -12.23 6.47 -3.82
CA ASP A 78 -12.64 7.12 -2.57
C ASP A 78 -12.27 8.61 -2.49
N GLY A 79 -11.78 9.18 -3.58
CA GLY A 79 -11.35 10.59 -3.63
C GLY A 79 -10.05 10.83 -2.87
N VAL A 80 -9.34 9.77 -2.48
CA VAL A 80 -8.01 9.91 -1.90
C VAL A 80 -7.07 10.22 -3.04
N CYS A 81 -6.36 11.36 -2.98
CA CYS A 81 -5.37 11.67 -4.00
C CYS A 81 -4.25 10.60 -4.01
N VAL A 82 -4.31 9.71 -5.00
CA VAL A 82 -3.33 8.67 -5.26
C VAL A 82 -2.33 9.18 -6.32
N PRO A 83 -1.00 8.96 -6.18
CA PRO A 83 0.00 9.49 -7.10
C PRO A 83 0.04 8.85 -8.49
#